data_AF-A0A1R3IRK9-F1
#
_entry.id   AF-A0A1R3IRK9-F1
#
_cell.length_a   1.000
_cell.length_b   1.000
_cell.length_c   1.000
_cell.angle_alpha   90.00
_cell.angle_beta   90.00
_cell.angle_gamma   90.00
#
_symmetry.space_group_name_H-M   'P 1'
#
loop_
_entity.id
_entity.type
_entity.pdbx_description
1 polymer ?
#
loop_
_entity_poly.entity_id
_entity_poly.type
_entity_poly.pdbx_seq_one_letter_code
_entity_poly.pdbx_strand_id
1 'polypeptide(L)'
;MAVSNITIPCYGNDIFIYLTSGAIPSKLEFGNYDTWRAHWVALLKGLNLMAFVDGSKSGPKEFDYRWDRQEQLVLHGILISISEKFLKRLNVSQMNTAKEAWDEIAKTATKEA
;
A
#
# COMPACT_ATOMS: atom_id res chain seq x y z
N MET A 1 -5.26 23.34 10.62
CA MET A 1 -6.23 22.33 10.15
C MET A 1 -5.44 21.04 9.94
N ALA A 2 -5.54 20.08 10.85
CA ALA A 2 -4.87 18.78 10.67
C ALA A 2 -5.69 17.99 9.65
N VAL A 3 -5.18 17.85 8.43
CA VAL A 3 -5.78 16.96 7.43
C VAL A 3 -5.54 15.55 7.95
N SER A 4 -6.60 14.82 8.29
CA SER A 4 -6.47 13.41 8.64
C SER A 4 -5.97 12.67 7.40
N ASN A 5 -4.76 12.14 7.48
CA ASN A 5 -4.13 11.47 6.34
C ASN A 5 -4.71 10.07 6.04
N ILE A 6 -5.63 9.62 6.88
CA ILE A 6 -6.36 8.36 6.78
C ILE A 6 -7.84 8.72 6.78
N THR A 7 -8.58 8.22 5.78
CA THR A 7 -10.04 8.39 5.72
C THR A 7 -10.70 7.04 5.97
N ILE A 8 -11.72 7.04 6.82
CA ILE A 8 -12.52 5.85 7.12
C ILE A 8 -13.91 6.05 6.52
N PRO A 9 -14.15 5.64 5.26
CA PRO A 9 -15.49 5.64 4.70
C PRO A 9 -16.32 4.49 5.29
N CYS A 10 -17.47 4.84 5.88
CA CYS A 10 -18.49 3.88 6.27
C CYS A 10 -19.48 3.70 5.11
N TYR A 11 -19.62 2.48 4.60
CA TYR A 11 -20.67 2.14 3.64
C TYR A 11 -21.59 1.10 4.30
N GLY A 12 -22.73 1.56 4.81
CA GLY A 12 -23.58 0.71 5.65
C GLY A 12 -22.89 0.33 6.96
N ASN A 13 -22.84 -0.97 7.27
CA ASN A 13 -22.19 -1.52 8.47
C ASN A 13 -20.69 -1.80 8.28
N ASP A 14 -20.16 -1.60 7.08
CA ASP A 14 -18.77 -1.93 6.76
C ASP A 14 -17.84 -0.72 6.89
N ILE A 15 -16.72 -0.94 7.57
CA ILE A 15 -15.65 0.02 7.79
C ILE A 15 -14.50 -0.34 6.85
N PHE A 16 -14.13 0.60 5.96
CA PHE A 16 -12.95 0.47 5.11
C PHE A 16 -11.91 1.53 5.46
N ILE A 17 -10.65 1.25 5.19
CA ILE A 17 -9.55 2.18 5.42
C ILE A 17 -8.99 2.64 4.08
N TYR A 18 -9.06 3.94 3.83
CA TYR A 18 -8.48 4.59 2.67
C TYR A 18 -7.20 5.34 3.06
N LEU A 19 -6.08 4.94 2.45
CA LEU A 19 -4.78 5.54 2.69
C LEU A 19 -4.53 6.64 1.66
N THR A 20 -4.26 7.86 2.13
CA THR A 20 -3.93 8.99 1.27
C THR A 20 -2.43 9.20 1.19
N SER A 21 -1.95 9.93 0.18
CA SER A 21 -0.52 10.22 0.02
C SER A 21 0.08 10.99 1.19
N GLY A 22 -0.74 11.73 1.95
CA GLY A 22 -0.31 12.42 3.17
C GLY A 22 0.00 11.46 4.33
N ALA A 23 -0.42 10.19 4.27
CA ALA A 23 -0.23 9.22 5.36
C ALA A 23 1.23 8.82 5.55
N ILE A 24 2.05 9.04 4.53
CA ILE A 24 3.48 8.77 4.54
C ILE A 24 4.21 10.11 4.38
N PRO A 25 5.16 10.45 5.27
CA PRO A 25 5.82 11.76 5.27
C PRO A 25 6.52 12.14 3.95
N SER A 26 6.99 11.15 3.19
CA SER A 26 7.70 11.35 1.94
C SER A 26 7.36 10.26 0.93
N LYS A 27 7.20 10.64 -0.34
CA LYS A 27 7.07 9.66 -1.42
C LYS A 27 8.33 8.81 -1.57
N LEU A 28 8.17 7.60 -2.11
CA LEU A 28 9.29 6.72 -2.44
C LEU A 28 10.11 7.31 -3.60
N GLU A 29 11.40 7.45 -3.36
CA GLU A 29 12.43 7.83 -4.32
C GLU A 29 13.63 6.87 -4.19
N PHE A 30 14.55 6.95 -5.15
CA PHE A 30 15.82 6.24 -5.04
C PHE A 30 16.62 6.82 -3.87
N GLY A 31 17.04 5.95 -2.94
CA GLY A 31 17.80 6.33 -1.75
C GLY A 31 17.00 6.54 -0.47
N ASN A 32 15.65 6.44 -0.48
CA ASN A 32 14.84 6.52 0.75
C ASN A 32 13.97 5.29 1.03
N TYR A 33 14.24 4.17 0.33
CA TYR A 33 13.42 2.95 0.41
C TYR A 33 13.27 2.42 1.85
N ASP A 34 14.33 2.33 2.63
CA ASP A 34 14.25 1.78 4.00
C ASP A 34 13.35 2.63 4.91
N THR A 35 13.49 3.95 4.83
CA THR A 35 12.64 4.91 5.57
C THR A 35 11.19 4.82 5.11
N TRP A 36 10.95 4.79 3.78
CA TRP A 36 9.61 4.63 3.22
C TRP A 36 8.97 3.31 3.69
N ARG A 37 9.71 2.21 3.66
CA ARG A 37 9.25 0.89 4.08
C ARG A 37 8.96 0.83 5.57
N ALA A 38 9.78 1.47 6.41
CA ALA A 38 9.55 1.55 7.84
C ALA A 38 8.22 2.25 8.17
N HIS A 39 7.91 3.37 7.48
CA HIS A 39 6.64 4.07 7.65
C HIS A 39 5.45 3.18 7.26
N TRP A 40 5.52 2.52 6.11
CA TRP A 40 4.45 1.63 5.65
C TRP A 40 4.25 0.42 6.57
N VAL A 41 5.32 -0.22 7.01
CA VAL A 41 5.23 -1.37 7.93
C VAL A 41 4.59 -0.95 9.26
N ALA A 42 4.98 0.21 9.81
CA ALA A 42 4.37 0.73 11.04
C ALA A 42 2.88 1.03 10.84
N LEU A 43 2.52 1.71 9.74
CA LEU A 43 1.15 2.07 9.41
C LEU A 43 0.25 0.84 9.21
N LEU A 44 0.68 -0.12 8.38
CA LEU A 44 -0.10 -1.33 8.08
C LEU A 44 -0.26 -2.22 9.31
N LYS A 45 0.77 -2.32 10.17
CA LYS A 45 0.63 -3.03 11.45
C LYS A 45 -0.36 -2.35 12.38
N GLY A 46 -0.29 -1.02 12.53
CA GLY A 46 -1.22 -0.26 13.37
C GLY A 46 -2.69 -0.38 12.92
N LEU A 47 -2.91 -0.62 11.62
CA LEU A 47 -4.23 -0.78 11.02
C LEU A 47 -4.65 -2.25 10.82
N ASN A 48 -3.82 -3.22 11.22
CA ASN A 48 -4.01 -4.65 10.95
C ASN A 48 -4.14 -5.02 9.46
N LEU A 49 -3.49 -4.27 8.57
CA LEU A 49 -3.52 -4.44 7.11
C LEU A 49 -2.26 -5.12 6.55
N MET A 50 -1.30 -5.53 7.39
CA MET A 50 -0.03 -6.12 6.93
C MET A 50 -0.22 -7.37 6.05
N ALA A 51 -1.26 -8.15 6.33
CA ALA A 51 -1.57 -9.39 5.63
C ALA A 51 -1.77 -9.22 4.11
N PHE A 52 -2.16 -8.01 3.65
CA PHE A 52 -2.35 -7.71 2.23
C PHE A 52 -1.02 -7.55 1.47
N VAL A 53 0.08 -7.22 2.15
CA VAL A 53 1.39 -6.99 1.51
C VAL A 53 2.37 -8.14 1.72
N ASP A 54 2.36 -8.79 2.89
CA ASP A 54 3.25 -9.93 3.15
C ASP A 54 2.65 -11.28 2.70
N GLY A 55 1.33 -11.34 2.50
CA GLY A 55 0.61 -12.56 2.15
C GLY A 55 0.48 -13.54 3.32
N SER A 56 0.67 -13.08 4.57
CA SER A 56 0.61 -13.93 5.76
C SER A 56 -0.79 -14.53 5.99
N LYS A 57 -1.83 -13.94 5.39
CA LYS A 57 -3.17 -14.52 5.32
C LYS A 57 -3.52 -14.68 3.85
N SER A 58 -3.86 -15.89 3.45
CA SER A 58 -4.51 -16.12 2.17
C SER A 58 -5.83 -15.36 2.14
N GLY A 59 -6.17 -14.79 0.98
CA GLY A 59 -7.49 -14.24 0.76
C GLY A 59 -8.61 -15.26 1.04
N PRO A 60 -9.85 -14.79 1.19
CA PRO A 60 -10.98 -15.65 1.49
C PRO A 60 -11.14 -16.72 0.42
N LYS A 61 -11.57 -17.92 0.84
CA LYS A 61 -11.75 -19.07 -0.06
C LYS A 61 -12.92 -18.89 -1.03
N GLU A 62 -13.86 -18.03 -0.66
CA GLU A 62 -15.01 -17.62 -1.44
C GLU A 62 -14.88 -16.12 -1.75
N PHE A 63 -15.60 -15.65 -2.77
CA PHE A 63 -15.62 -14.24 -3.13
C PHE A 63 -16.09 -13.37 -1.95
N ASP A 64 -15.26 -12.42 -1.53
CA ASP A 64 -15.60 -11.44 -0.49
C ASP A 64 -15.25 -10.04 -1.00
N TYR A 65 -16.28 -9.31 -1.40
CA TYR A 65 -16.14 -7.94 -1.89
C TYR A 65 -15.44 -7.02 -0.89
N ARG A 66 -15.50 -7.31 0.42
CA ARG A 66 -14.89 -6.47 1.46
C ARG A 66 -13.38 -6.67 1.46
N TRP A 67 -12.94 -7.91 1.36
CA TRP A 67 -11.54 -8.25 1.21
C TRP A 67 -10.98 -7.60 -0.06
N ASP A 68 -11.61 -7.85 -1.21
CA ASP A 68 -11.16 -7.34 -2.50
C ASP A 68 -11.11 -5.81 -2.49
N ARG A 69 -12.14 -5.16 -1.93
CA ARG A 69 -12.17 -3.70 -1.80
C ARG A 69 -11.03 -3.21 -0.91
N GLN A 70 -10.81 -3.81 0.25
CA GLN A 70 -9.75 -3.36 1.16
C GLN A 70 -8.36 -3.60 0.56
N GLU A 71 -8.16 -4.70 -0.17
CA GLU A 71 -6.92 -4.99 -0.92
C GLU A 71 -6.64 -3.90 -1.95
N GLN A 72 -7.63 -3.53 -2.76
CA GLN A 72 -7.48 -2.48 -3.77
C GLN A 72 -7.21 -1.10 -3.14
N LEU A 73 -7.78 -0.81 -1.96
CA LEU A 73 -7.47 0.43 -1.24
C LEU A 73 -6.03 0.47 -0.71
N VAL A 74 -5.50 -0.66 -0.23
CA VAL A 74 -4.09 -0.77 0.19
C VAL A 74 -3.17 -0.61 -1.02
N LEU A 75 -3.47 -1.30 -2.13
CA LEU A 75 -2.72 -1.16 -3.40
C LEU A 75 -2.70 0.30 -3.87
N HIS A 76 -3.86 0.95 -3.93
CA HIS A 76 -3.96 2.35 -4.30
C HIS A 76 -3.10 3.25 -3.40
N GLY A 77 -3.19 3.06 -2.08
CA GLY A 77 -2.38 3.78 -1.10
C GLY A 77 -0.88 3.65 -1.35
N ILE A 78 -0.41 2.43 -1.62
CA ILE A 78 0.99 2.17 -1.96
C ILE A 78 1.36 2.94 -3.22
N LEU A 79 0.59 2.82 -4.30
CA LEU A 79 0.89 3.43 -5.60
C LEU A 79 0.97 4.98 -5.53
N ILE A 80 0.05 5.63 -4.83
CA ILE A 80 0.07 7.10 -4.69
C ILE A 80 1.22 7.62 -3.80
N SER A 81 1.81 6.73 -3.00
CA SER A 81 2.97 7.05 -2.14
C SER A 81 4.30 6.93 -2.88
N ILE A 82 4.30 6.61 -4.17
CA ILE A 82 5.51 6.46 -4.99
C ILE A 82 5.71 7.72 -5.84
N SER A 83 6.96 8.15 -6.03
CA SER A 83 7.28 9.24 -6.96
C SER A 83 7.09 8.81 -8.41
N GLU A 84 6.79 9.76 -9.31
CA GLU A 84 6.67 9.46 -10.74
C GLU A 84 7.97 8.89 -11.33
N LYS A 85 9.13 9.34 -10.83
CA LYS A 85 10.43 8.85 -11.28
C LYS A 85 10.60 7.37 -10.98
N PHE A 86 10.22 6.93 -9.78
CA PHE A 86 10.27 5.53 -9.39
C PHE A 86 9.18 4.70 -10.09
N LEU A 87 7.95 5.24 -10.22
CA LEU A 87 6.86 4.59 -10.95
C LEU A 87 7.23 4.25 -12.41
N LYS A 88 7.96 5.14 -13.11
CA LYS A 88 8.42 4.89 -14.48
C LYS A 88 9.38 3.70 -14.62
N ARG A 89 9.96 3.23 -13.51
CA ARG A 89 10.81 2.03 -13.47
C ARG A 89 10.05 0.77 -13.07
N LEU A 90 8.89 0.93 -12.46
CA LEU A 90 8.03 -0.19 -12.07
C LEU A 90 7.18 -0.64 -13.27
N ASN A 91 6.94 -1.95 -13.36
CA ASN A 91 5.99 -2.50 -14.31
C ASN A 91 4.57 -2.47 -13.72
N VAL A 92 4.03 -1.25 -13.53
CA VAL A 92 2.78 -1.02 -12.79
C VAL A 92 1.56 -1.67 -13.46
N SER A 93 1.59 -1.87 -14.79
CA SER A 93 0.50 -2.46 -15.56
C SER A 93 0.26 -3.95 -15.29
N GLN A 94 1.14 -4.60 -14.53
CA GLN A 94 1.02 -6.01 -14.17
C GLN A 94 0.62 -6.24 -12.70
N MET A 95 0.54 -5.17 -11.90
CA MET A 95 0.28 -5.27 -10.46
C MET A 95 -1.21 -5.19 -10.18
N ASN A 96 -1.81 -6.31 -9.79
CA ASN A 96 -3.22 -6.40 -9.42
C ASN A 96 -3.42 -6.48 -7.91
N THR A 97 -2.37 -6.86 -7.17
CA THR A 97 -2.41 -7.03 -5.71
C THR A 97 -1.41 -6.11 -5.00
N ALA A 98 -1.72 -5.77 -3.75
CA ALA A 98 -0.81 -5.00 -2.90
C ALA A 98 0.52 -5.73 -2.67
N LYS A 99 0.48 -7.07 -2.60
CA LYS A 99 1.67 -7.93 -2.50
C LYS A 99 2.58 -7.83 -3.72
N GLU A 100 2.03 -7.94 -4.93
CA GLU A 100 2.83 -7.82 -6.17
C GLU A 100 3.52 -6.46 -6.25
N ALA A 101 2.80 -5.38 -5.91
CA ALA A 101 3.38 -4.05 -5.86
C ALA A 101 4.49 -3.96 -4.83
N TRP A 102 4.26 -4.48 -3.62
CA TRP A 102 5.24 -4.49 -2.54
C TRP A 102 6.54 -5.23 -2.90
N ASP A 103 6.41 -6.42 -3.51
CA ASP A 103 7.53 -7.26 -3.88
C ASP A 103 8.33 -6.66 -5.06
N GLU A 104 7.66 -6.08 -6.07
CA GLU A 104 8.35 -5.45 -7.21
C GLU A 104 9.03 -4.13 -6.82
N ILE A 105 8.45 -3.36 -5.90
CA ILE A 105 9.10 -2.18 -5.31
C ILE A 105 10.38 -2.57 -4.60
N ALA A 106 10.33 -3.60 -3.74
CA ALA A 106 11.49 -4.09 -3.01
C ALA A 106 12.62 -4.51 -3.97
N LYS A 107 12.27 -5.30 -4.98
CA LYS A 107 13.19 -5.76 -6.02
C LYS A 107 13.80 -4.61 -6.82
N THR A 108 13.01 -3.60 -7.17
CA THR A 108 13.49 -2.43 -7.92
C THR A 108 14.42 -1.57 -7.07
N ALA A 109 14.09 -1.37 -5.79
CA ALA A 109 14.95 -0.63 -4.87
C ALA A 109 16.30 -1.32 -4.63
N THR A 110 16.34 -2.65 -4.55
CA THR A 110 17.60 -3.41 -4.38
C THR A 110 18.50 -3.42 -5.61
N LYS A 111 17.97 -3.14 -6.81
CA LYS A 111 18.78 -3.09 -8.04
C LYS A 111 19.60 -1.79 -8.17
N GLU A 112 19.25 -0.76 -7.40
CA GLU A 112 19.93 0.54 -7.43
C GLU A 112 20.75 0.83 -6.16
N ALA A 113 20.83 -0.13 -5.23
CA ALA A 113 21.71 -0.09 -4.06
C ALA A 113 23.09 -0.67 -4.39
#